data_AF-A0AA91KIY2-F1
#
_entry.id   AF-A0AA91KIY2-F1
#
_cell.length_a   1.000
_cell.length_b   1.000
_cell.length_c   1.000
_cell.angle_alpha   90.00
_cell.angle_beta   90.00
_cell.angle_gamma   90.00
#
_symmetry.space_group_name_H-M   'P 1'
#
loop_
_entity.id
_entity.type
_entity.pdbx_description
1 polymer ?
#
loop_
_entity_poly.entity_id
_entity_poly.type
_entity_poly.pdbx_seq_one_letter_code
_entity_poly.pdbx_strand_id
1 'polypeptide(L)'
;MFDEPVDQSDIEEVIEPGTRWLVPQSVAIEILHPSLLITLEQRGDTSDFQGFITRIYDMPQDIANGFFHIAVNPSTSEAVGLHTVSLVLGQKYREEIELAIGPIWVDAGGEDEAATGLYAILKDVGRLA
;
A
#
# COMPACT_ATOMS: atom_id res chain seq x y z
N MET A 1 -53.09 -18.86 15.02
CA MET A 1 -51.75 -19.16 14.49
C MET A 1 -51.15 -17.80 14.21
N PHE A 2 -50.29 -17.33 15.11
CA PHE A 2 -49.68 -16.01 15.02
C PHE A 2 -48.34 -16.19 14.28
N ASP A 3 -48.18 -15.53 13.14
CA ASP A 3 -46.87 -15.33 12.53
C ASP A 3 -46.09 -14.39 13.46
N GLU A 4 -45.01 -14.89 14.04
CA GLU A 4 -44.05 -14.05 14.73
C GLU A 4 -43.28 -13.21 13.69
N PRO A 5 -43.21 -11.88 13.84
CA PRO A 5 -42.33 -11.08 13.00
C PRO A 5 -40.89 -11.43 13.38
N VAL A 6 -40.14 -11.97 12.43
CA VAL A 6 -38.69 -12.16 12.60
C VAL A 6 -38.07 -10.77 12.77
N ASP A 7 -37.62 -10.51 13.98
CA ASP A 7 -36.81 -9.34 14.32
C ASP A 7 -35.52 -9.40 13.49
N GLN A 8 -35.38 -8.48 12.54
CA GLN A 8 -34.19 -8.32 11.69
C GLN A 8 -33.21 -7.29 12.27
N SER A 9 -33.41 -6.82 13.51
CA SER A 9 -32.38 -6.07 14.19
C SER A 9 -31.27 -7.05 14.64
N ASP A 10 -30.03 -6.73 14.30
CA ASP A 10 -28.81 -7.51 14.59
C ASP A 10 -28.36 -8.54 13.53
N ILE A 11 -28.52 -8.24 12.23
CA ILE A 11 -27.51 -8.72 11.27
C ILE A 11 -26.32 -7.77 11.40
N GLU A 12 -25.37 -8.09 12.29
CA GLU A 12 -24.04 -7.48 12.21
C GLU A 12 -23.48 -7.83 10.83
N GLU A 13 -23.42 -6.83 9.95
CA GLU A 13 -22.76 -6.98 8.65
C GLU A 13 -21.30 -7.32 8.93
N VAL A 14 -20.91 -8.58 8.68
CA VAL A 14 -19.53 -9.02 8.80
C VAL A 14 -18.75 -8.34 7.69
N ILE A 15 -18.19 -7.17 7.97
CA ILE A 15 -17.29 -6.48 7.04
C ILE A 15 -16.02 -7.34 6.95
N GLU A 16 -15.76 -7.92 5.77
CA GLU A 16 -14.56 -8.71 5.55
C GLU A 16 -13.31 -7.85 5.78
N PRO A 17 -12.29 -8.36 6.49
CA PRO A 17 -11.01 -7.68 6.63
C PRO A 17 -10.41 -7.42 5.25
N GLY A 18 -9.77 -6.26 5.11
CA GLY A 18 -9.12 -5.89 3.86
C GLY A 18 -8.22 -4.69 4.03
N THR A 19 -7.67 -4.21 2.93
CA THR A 19 -6.82 -3.03 2.90
C THR A 19 -7.42 -1.97 2.00
N ARG A 20 -7.39 -0.72 2.44
CA ARG A 20 -7.71 0.45 1.60
C ARG A 20 -6.58 1.47 1.63
N TRP A 21 -6.50 2.32 0.62
CA TRP A 21 -5.56 3.43 0.57
C TRP A 21 -6.24 4.72 0.12
N LEU A 22 -5.60 5.85 0.40
CA LEU A 22 -6.02 7.15 -0.13
C LEU A 22 -5.57 7.31 -1.59
N VAL A 23 -6.11 8.31 -2.29
CA VAL A 23 -5.62 8.67 -3.62
C VAL A 23 -4.11 8.98 -3.55
N PRO A 24 -3.27 8.33 -4.37
CA PRO A 24 -1.83 8.60 -4.38
C PRO A 24 -1.52 10.06 -4.65
N GLN A 25 -0.62 10.62 -3.84
CA GLN A 25 -0.20 12.01 -3.94
C GLN A 25 1.11 12.08 -4.70
N SER A 26 1.18 12.94 -5.71
CA SER A 26 2.42 13.18 -6.45
C SER A 26 3.46 13.85 -5.54
N VAL A 27 4.69 13.34 -5.62
CA VAL A 27 5.85 13.86 -4.89
C VAL A 27 7.06 13.92 -5.82
N ALA A 28 8.06 14.73 -5.44
CA ALA A 28 9.35 14.67 -6.09
C ALA A 28 9.96 13.27 -5.92
N ILE A 29 10.57 12.72 -6.97
CA ILE A 29 11.03 11.33 -6.96
C ILE A 29 12.07 11.10 -5.86
N GLU A 30 12.89 12.10 -5.55
CA GLU A 30 13.94 12.09 -4.52
C GLU A 30 13.38 11.97 -3.08
N ILE A 31 12.06 12.14 -2.89
CA ILE A 31 11.39 11.96 -1.61
C ILE A 31 11.01 10.49 -1.38
N LEU A 32 11.00 9.66 -2.43
CA LEU A 32 10.69 8.23 -2.29
C LEU A 32 11.71 7.50 -1.43
N HIS A 33 11.30 6.36 -0.90
CA HIS A 33 12.15 5.56 -0.02
C HIS A 33 13.48 5.19 -0.72
N PRO A 34 14.64 5.27 -0.02
CA PRO A 34 15.96 5.07 -0.63
C PRO A 34 16.13 3.76 -1.40
N SER A 35 15.54 2.66 -0.93
CA SER A 35 15.60 1.37 -1.65
C SER A 35 14.96 1.42 -3.04
N LEU A 36 13.92 2.24 -3.22
CA LEU A 36 13.27 2.43 -4.50
C LEU A 36 14.15 3.29 -5.42
N LEU A 37 14.75 4.36 -4.89
CA LEU A 37 15.71 5.19 -5.60
C LEU A 37 16.91 4.39 -6.12
N ILE A 38 17.51 3.55 -5.28
CA ILE A 38 18.61 2.66 -5.65
C ILE A 38 18.20 1.73 -6.80
N THR A 39 16.96 1.24 -6.79
CA THR A 39 16.45 0.35 -7.84
C THR A 39 16.30 1.06 -9.17
N LEU A 40 15.83 2.31 -9.17
CA LEU A 40 15.73 3.13 -10.38
C LEU A 40 17.10 3.53 -10.91
N GLU A 41 18.02 3.93 -10.02
CA GLU A 41 19.40 4.27 -10.39
C GLU A 41 20.13 3.09 -11.05
N GLN A 42 19.91 1.87 -10.57
CA GLN A 42 20.48 0.66 -11.16
C GLN A 42 19.94 0.37 -12.57
N ARG A 43 18.70 0.79 -12.86
CA ARG A 43 18.08 0.66 -14.18
C ARG A 43 18.58 1.73 -15.15
N GLY A 44 18.90 2.92 -14.63
CA GLY A 44 19.55 4.00 -15.37
C GLY A 44 18.60 4.99 -16.06
N ASP A 45 17.32 4.97 -15.73
CA ASP A 45 16.24 5.76 -16.34
C ASP A 45 15.38 6.52 -15.30
N THR A 46 15.92 6.80 -14.11
CA THR A 46 15.21 7.46 -13.01
C THR A 46 14.48 8.75 -13.41
N SER A 47 15.03 9.54 -14.35
CA SER A 47 14.43 10.80 -14.80
C SER A 47 13.07 10.66 -15.48
N ASP A 48 12.77 9.46 -15.97
CA ASP A 48 11.55 9.19 -16.74
C ASP A 48 10.38 8.76 -15.82
N PHE A 49 10.68 8.56 -14.54
CA PHE A 49 9.71 8.16 -13.54
C PHE A 49 9.12 9.35 -12.78
N GLN A 50 7.84 9.23 -12.45
CA GLN A 50 7.08 10.15 -11.60
C GLN A 50 6.84 9.50 -10.24
N GLY A 51 7.08 10.24 -9.14
CA GLY A 51 6.95 9.73 -7.79
C GLY A 51 5.57 9.97 -7.18
N PHE A 52 5.08 8.98 -6.43
CA PHE A 52 3.82 9.03 -5.70
C PHE A 52 3.94 8.35 -4.33
N ILE A 53 3.19 8.87 -3.35
CA ILE A 53 3.03 8.23 -2.04
C ILE A 53 1.54 8.14 -1.70
N THR A 54 1.11 6.99 -1.20
CA THR A 54 -0.22 6.84 -0.59
C THR A 54 -0.15 6.19 0.79
N ARG A 55 -1.10 6.56 1.66
CA ARG A 55 -1.25 6.00 2.99
C ARG A 55 -2.24 4.85 2.97
N ILE A 56 -1.91 3.78 3.68
CA ILE A 56 -2.64 2.52 3.69
C ILE A 56 -3.29 2.32 5.05
N TYR A 57 -4.45 1.66 5.04
CA TYR A 57 -5.27 1.39 6.22
C TYR A 57 -5.79 -0.04 6.19
N ASP A 58 -5.76 -0.69 7.35
CA ASP A 58 -6.42 -1.98 7.57
C ASP A 58 -7.89 -1.76 7.93
N MET A 59 -8.77 -2.42 7.19
CA MET A 59 -10.21 -2.47 7.41
C MET A 59 -10.58 -3.64 8.33
N PRO A 60 -11.69 -3.52 9.10
CA PRO A 60 -12.63 -2.40 9.13
C PRO A 60 -12.25 -1.25 10.08
N GLN A 61 -11.21 -1.38 10.89
CA GLN A 61 -10.90 -0.43 11.96
C GLN A 61 -10.20 0.86 11.50
N ASP A 62 -9.87 0.96 10.20
CA ASP A 62 -9.14 2.08 9.62
C ASP A 62 -7.81 2.36 10.34
N ILE A 63 -7.12 1.29 10.72
CA ILE A 63 -5.83 1.40 11.39
C ILE A 63 -4.78 1.71 10.32
N ALA A 64 -4.05 2.81 10.49
CA ALA A 64 -2.99 3.17 9.56
C ALA A 64 -1.94 2.05 9.52
N ASN A 65 -1.79 1.45 8.34
CA ASN A 65 -0.88 0.35 8.05
C ASN A 65 0.15 0.82 7.01
N GLY A 66 0.92 1.85 7.36
CA GLY A 66 2.05 2.28 6.56
C GLY A 66 1.71 3.04 5.27
N PHE A 67 2.64 2.97 4.31
CA PHE A 67 2.57 3.69 3.05
C PHE A 67 2.96 2.82 1.86
N PHE A 68 2.47 3.17 0.67
CA PHE A 68 3.12 2.80 -0.58
C PHE A 68 3.94 3.97 -1.08
N HIS A 69 5.17 3.66 -1.48
CA HIS A 69 6.03 4.50 -2.30
C HIS A 69 6.00 3.93 -3.71
N ILE A 70 5.67 4.74 -4.70
CA ILE A 70 5.45 4.30 -6.08
C ILE A 70 6.23 5.23 -7.00
N ALA A 71 6.91 4.66 -7.99
CA ALA A 71 7.42 5.38 -9.14
C ALA A 71 6.82 4.80 -10.42
N VAL A 72 6.28 5.65 -11.29
CA VAL A 72 5.64 5.24 -12.55
C VAL A 72 6.35 5.89 -13.73
N ASN A 73 6.71 5.11 -14.75
CA ASN A 73 7.09 5.60 -16.06
C ASN A 73 5.89 5.45 -17.01
N PRO A 74 5.09 6.51 -17.23
CA PRO A 74 3.89 6.42 -18.05
C PRO A 74 4.20 6.15 -19.53
N SER A 75 5.45 6.36 -19.98
CA SER A 75 5.85 6.14 -21.38
C SER A 75 6.04 4.67 -21.70
N THR A 76 6.40 3.86 -20.72
CA THR A 76 6.65 2.41 -20.88
C THR A 76 5.60 1.54 -20.18
N SER A 77 4.64 2.15 -19.48
CA SER A 77 3.67 1.46 -18.63
C SER A 77 4.32 0.59 -17.57
N GLU A 78 5.46 1.03 -17.03
CA GLU A 78 6.15 0.32 -15.95
C GLU A 78 6.10 1.13 -14.67
N ALA A 79 5.87 0.45 -13.56
CA ALA A 79 5.99 1.04 -12.24
C ALA A 79 6.79 0.15 -11.31
N VAL A 80 7.41 0.77 -10.31
CA VAL A 80 8.03 0.09 -9.18
C VAL A 80 7.45 0.64 -7.89
N GLY A 81 7.08 -0.27 -7.01
CA GLY A 81 6.44 0.04 -5.74
C GLY A 81 7.18 -0.57 -4.55
N LEU A 82 6.97 0.02 -3.39
CA LEU A 82 7.47 -0.49 -2.12
C LEU A 82 6.48 -0.12 -1.01
N HIS A 83 6.26 -1.06 -0.09
CA HIS A 83 5.45 -0.82 1.08
C HIS A 83 6.32 -0.59 2.33
N THR A 84 6.07 0.49 3.07
CA THR A 84 6.73 0.75 4.36
C THR A 84 5.74 0.64 5.51
N VAL A 85 6.15 0.04 6.62
CA VAL A 85 5.39 0.01 7.88
C VAL A 85 6.31 0.33 9.05
N SER A 86 5.87 1.21 9.94
CA SER A 86 6.58 1.52 11.18
C SER A 86 6.21 0.52 12.27
N LEU A 87 7.21 -0.11 12.88
CA LEU A 87 7.04 -1.04 13.99
C LEU A 87 7.76 -0.49 15.23
N VAL A 88 7.14 -0.66 16.41
CA VAL A 88 7.78 -0.34 17.68
C VAL A 88 8.33 -1.62 18.30
N LEU A 89 9.65 -1.74 18.36
CA LEU A 89 10.34 -2.82 19.04
C LEU A 89 10.56 -2.48 20.52
N GLY A 90 10.18 -3.40 21.40
CA GLY A 90 10.48 -3.35 22.83
C GLY A 90 9.48 -2.57 23.69
N GLN A 91 9.18 -3.11 24.87
CA GLN A 91 8.32 -2.44 25.87
C GLN A 91 9.09 -1.45 26.76
N LYS A 92 10.38 -1.70 26.99
CA LYS A 92 11.23 -0.93 27.92
C LYS A 92 12.08 0.15 27.24
N TYR A 93 12.51 -0.10 26.00
CA TYR A 93 13.17 0.85 25.12
C TYR A 93 12.38 0.80 23.81
N ARG A 94 11.60 1.85 23.52
CA ARG A 94 10.80 1.91 22.30
C ARG A 94 11.71 2.36 21.17
N GLU A 95 12.08 1.43 20.31
CA GLU A 95 12.76 1.72 19.06
C GLU A 95 11.75 1.65 17.92
N GLU A 96 11.59 2.75 17.18
CA GLU A 96 10.80 2.76 15.95
C GLU A 96 11.70 2.28 14.81
N ILE A 97 11.30 1.17 14.19
CA ILE A 97 11.94 0.66 12.98
C ILE A 97 10.97 0.81 11.81
N GLU A 98 11.49 1.14 10.64
CA GLU A 98 10.73 1.06 9.40
C GLU A 98 11.06 -0.25 8.70
N LEU A 99 10.03 -1.05 8.45
CA LEU A 99 10.14 -2.24 7.60
C LEU A 99 9.72 -1.85 6.20
N ALA A 100 10.61 -2.08 5.23
CA ALA A 100 10.36 -1.85 3.82
C ALA A 100 10.22 -3.20 3.08
N ILE A 101 9.09 -3.40 2.39
CA ILE A 101 8.78 -4.62 1.64
C ILE A 101 8.76 -4.28 0.15
N GLY A 102 9.72 -4.84 -0.57
CA GLY A 102 10.00 -4.56 -1.99
C GLY A 102 11.47 -4.18 -2.19
N PRO A 103 11.82 -3.51 -3.30
CA PRO A 103 10.94 -2.99 -4.36
C PRO A 103 10.32 -4.07 -5.26
N ILE A 104 9.15 -3.81 -5.82
CA ILE A 104 8.38 -4.73 -6.67
C ILE A 104 8.01 -4.02 -7.97
N TRP A 105 8.37 -4.61 -9.10
CA TRP A 105 8.01 -4.12 -10.43
C TRP A 105 6.61 -4.60 -10.82
N VAL A 106 5.81 -3.71 -11.41
CA VAL A 106 4.46 -3.98 -11.91
C VAL A 106 4.25 -3.31 -13.26
N ASP A 107 3.37 -3.90 -14.07
CA ASP A 107 2.88 -3.31 -15.33
C ASP A 107 1.74 -2.34 -14.99
N ALA A 108 2.00 -1.04 -15.11
CA ALA A 108 1.08 0.02 -14.75
C ALA A 108 1.47 1.33 -15.43
N GLY A 109 0.49 1.98 -16.08
CA GLY A 109 0.68 3.30 -16.71
C GLY A 109 0.40 4.48 -15.79
N GLY A 110 -0.21 4.23 -14.63
CA GLY A 110 -0.62 5.25 -13.66
C GLY A 110 -0.50 4.79 -12.21
N GLU A 111 -0.61 5.74 -11.30
CA GLU A 111 -0.41 5.59 -9.86
C GLU A 111 -1.45 4.66 -9.20
N ASP A 112 -2.71 4.74 -9.62
CA ASP A 112 -3.79 3.89 -9.08
C ASP A 112 -3.66 2.44 -9.56
N GLU A 113 -3.28 2.24 -10.83
CA GLU A 113 -2.98 0.92 -11.38
C GLU A 113 -1.78 0.30 -10.66
N ALA A 114 -0.72 1.09 -10.44
CA ALA A 114 0.47 0.65 -9.72
C ALA A 114 0.17 0.29 -8.26
N ALA A 115 -0.64 1.10 -7.55
CA ALA A 115 -1.07 0.80 -6.19
C ALA A 115 -1.90 -0.49 -6.13
N THR A 116 -2.80 -0.69 -7.09
CA THR A 116 -3.62 -1.91 -7.19
C THR A 116 -2.77 -3.15 -7.46
N GLY A 117 -1.82 -3.06 -8.40
CA GLY A 117 -0.90 -4.16 -8.73
C GLY A 117 0.00 -4.52 -7.55
N LEU A 118 0.54 -3.51 -6.87
CA LEU A 118 1.34 -3.71 -5.66
C LEU A 118 0.53 -4.36 -4.54
N TYR A 119 -0.71 -3.90 -4.31
CA TYR A 119 -1.61 -4.50 -3.34
C TYR A 119 -1.88 -5.98 -3.65
N ALA A 120 -2.22 -6.32 -4.90
CA ALA A 120 -2.50 -7.71 -5.29
C ALA A 120 -1.32 -8.64 -4.97
N ILE A 121 -0.09 -8.23 -5.32
CA ILE A 121 1.11 -9.01 -5.03
C ILE A 121 1.31 -9.17 -3.52
N LEU A 122 1.21 -8.07 -2.75
CA LEU A 122 1.43 -8.08 -1.31
C LEU A 122 0.35 -8.86 -0.56
N LYS A 123 -0.90 -8.83 -1.03
CA LYS A 123 -1.98 -9.67 -0.53
C LYS A 123 -1.69 -11.15 -0.76
N ASP A 124 -1.28 -11.50 -1.98
CA ASP A 124 -0.99 -12.90 -2.35
C ASP A 124 0.15 -13.51 -1.51
N VAL A 125 1.14 -12.70 -1.12
CA VAL A 125 2.23 -13.14 -0.25
C VAL A 125 1.95 -12.97 1.25
N GLY A 126 0.71 -12.64 1.62
CA GLY A 126 0.27 -12.53 3.01
C GLY A 126 0.87 -11.34 3.78
N ARG A 127 1.20 -10.25 3.07
CA ARG A 127 1.72 -9.01 3.66
C ARG A 127 0.64 -7.93 3.86
N LEU A 128 -0.47 -8.03 3.14
CA LEU A 128 -1.66 -7.20 3.29
C LEU A 128 -2.93 -8.07 3.31
N ALA A 129 -4.05 -7.50 3.77
CA ALA A 129 -5.35 -8.20 3.90
C ALA A 129 -6.24 -8.04 2.66
#